data_AF-A0A916FJI8-F1
#
_entry.id   AF-A0A916FJI8-F1
#
_cell.length_a   1.000
_cell.length_b   1.000
_cell.length_c   1.000
_cell.angle_alpha   90.00
_cell.angle_beta   90.00
_cell.angle_gamma   90.00
#
_symmetry.space_group_name_H-M   'P 1'
#
loop_
_entity.id
_entity.type
_entity.pdbx_description
1 polymer ?
#
loop_
_entity_poly.entity_id
_entity_poly.type
_entity_poly.pdbx_seq_one_letter_code
_entity_poly.pdbx_strand_id
1 'polypeptide(L)' 'MPIRLGPTELLLILAIVVILFGASRIGKLGGELGKGLHEFRAGLKGDAESEGK' A
#
# COMPACT_ATOMS: atom_id res chain seq x y z
N MET A 1 -7.70 11.42 29.49
CA MET A 1 -8.06 12.06 28.21
C MET A 1 -8.03 10.97 27.15
N PRO A 2 -9.18 10.56 26.58
CA PRO A 2 -9.25 9.34 25.78
C PRO A 2 -8.52 9.56 24.45
N ILE A 3 -7.63 8.64 24.10
CA ILE A 3 -6.93 8.59 22.82
C ILE A 3 -7.98 8.32 21.75
N ARG A 4 -8.49 9.38 21.12
CA ARG A 4 -9.25 9.24 19.88
C ARG A 4 -8.21 9.16 18.77
N LEU A 5 -8.26 8.08 18.00
CA LEU A 5 -7.43 7.90 16.80
C LEU A 5 -7.93 8.88 15.73
N GLY A 6 -7.61 10.16 15.92
CA GLY A 6 -7.88 11.20 14.95
C GLY A 6 -6.91 11.11 13.78
N PRO A 7 -7.25 11.78 12.65
CA PRO A 7 -6.35 11.86 11.50
C PRO A 7 -4.99 12.46 11.88
N THR A 8 -4.94 13.36 12.86
CA THR A 8 -3.71 13.97 13.38
C THR A 8 -2.83 12.95 14.10
N GLU A 9 -3.38 12.15 15.01
CA GLU A 9 -2.64 11.11 15.73
C GLU A 9 -2.15 10.01 14.79
N LEU A 10 -2.96 9.61 13.80
CA LEU A 10 -2.55 8.63 12.80
C LEU A 10 -1.37 9.15 11.96
N LEU A 11 -1.36 10.44 11.62
CA LEU A 11 -0.25 11.06 10.88
C LEU A 11 1.03 11.12 11.72
N LEU A 12 0.91 11.39 13.04
CA LEU A 12 2.04 11.35 13.96
C LEU A 12 2.63 9.94 14.08
N ILE A 13 1.78 8.92 14.23
CA ILE A 13 2.20 7.51 14.27
C ILE A 13 2.88 7.13 12.95
N LEU A 14 2.30 7.51 11.82
CA LEU A 14 2.87 7.26 10.49
C LEU A 14 4.25 7.92 10.36
N ALA A 15 4.40 9.15 10.83
CA ALA A 15 5.69 9.85 10.83
C ALA A 15 6.75 9.10 11.65
N ILE A 16 6.39 8.61 12.84
CA ILE A 16 7.30 7.79 13.67
C ILE A 16 7.68 6.50 12.95
N VAL A 17 6.71 5.79 12.36
CA VAL A 17 6.96 4.56 11.58
C VAL A 17 7.91 4.85 10.41
N VAL A 18 7.70 5.95 9.68
CA VAL A 18 8.58 6.34 8.57
C VAL A 18 10.00 6.66 9.05
N ILE A 19 10.17 7.27 10.22
CA ILE A 19 11.49 7.55 10.80
C ILE A 19 12.19 6.26 11.22
N LEU A 20 11.47 5.33 11.87
CA LEU A 20 12.04 4.06 12.37
C LEU A 20 12.45 3.13 11.23
N PHE A 21 11.60 2.97 10.22
CA PHE A 21 11.84 2.07 9.10
C PHE A 21 12.61 2.73 7.95
N GLY A 22 12.54 4.06 7.85
CA GLY A 22 13.11 4.86 6.77
C GLY A 22 12.23 4.85 5.51
N ALA A 23 12.19 5.97 4.80
CA ALA A 23 11.46 6.11 3.54
C ALA A 23 11.94 5.11 2.46
N SER A 24 13.23 4.76 2.46
CA SER A 24 13.80 3.82 1.49
C SER A 24 13.26 2.39 1.66
N ARG A 25 13.11 1.90 2.90
CA ARG A 25 12.59 0.55 3.16
C ARG A 25 11.10 0.45 2.83
N ILE A 26 10.32 1.46 3.22
CA ILE A 26 8.90 1.54 2.91
C ILE A 26 8.68 1.63 1.39
N GLY A 27 9.48 2.44 0.68
CA GLY A 27 9.40 2.56 -0.78
C GLY A 27 9.75 1.27 -1.53
N LYS A 28 10.77 0.54 -1.08
CA LYS A 28 11.12 -0.79 -1.64
C LYS A 28 9.98 -1.79 -1.46
N LEU A 29 9.45 -1.90 -0.24
CA LEU A 29 8.34 -2.81 0.08
C LEU A 29 7.08 -2.45 -0.72
N GLY A 30 6.74 -1.16 -0.78
CA GLY A 30 5.60 -0.68 -1.55
C GLY A 30 5.77 -0.89 -3.05
N GLY A 31 6.98 -0.77 -3.58
CA GLY A 31 7.28 -1.06 -4.98
C GLY A 31 7.11 -2.54 -5.34
N GLU A 32 7.57 -3.45 -4.48
CA GLU A 32 7.40 -4.90 -4.65
C GLU A 32 5.92 -5.30 -4.54
N LEU A 33 5.22 -4.81 -3.53
CA LEU A 33 3.78 -5.04 -3.35
C LEU A 33 2.96 -4.44 -4.51
N GLY A 34 3.33 -3.27 -5.00
CA GLY A 34 2.66 -2.60 -6.11
C GLY A 34 2.79 -3.36 -7.42
N LYS A 35 3.97 -3.92 -7.71
CA LYS A 35 4.19 -4.80 -8.87
C LYS A 35 3.35 -6.08 -8.77
N GLY A 36 3.37 -6.75 -7.62
CA GLY A 36 2.56 -7.95 -7.40
C GLY A 36 1.05 -7.67 -7.52
N LEU A 37 0.57 -6.55 -6.98
CA LEU A 37 -0.83 -6.14 -7.13
C LEU A 37 -1.19 -5.78 -8.58
N HIS A 38 -0.27 -5.17 -9.32
CA HIS A 38 -0.45 -4.85 -10.73
C HIS A 38 -0.58 -6.12 -11.58
N GLU A 39 0.33 -7.07 -11.41
CA GLU A 39 0.29 -8.38 -12.10
C GLU A 39 -0.96 -9.17 -11.72
N PHE A 40 -1.34 -9.16 -10.44
CA PHE A 40 -2.58 -9.79 -9.97
C PHE A 40 -3.82 -9.19 -10.64
N ARG A 41 -3.91 -7.85 -10.70
CA ARG A 41 -4.99 -7.15 -11.40
C ARG A 41 -4.98 -7.42 -12.91
N ALA A 42 -3.80 -7.49 -13.52
CA ALA A 42 -3.66 -7.78 -14.95
C ALA A 42 -4.12 -9.21 -15.28
N GLY A 43 -3.77 -10.20 -14.46
CA GLY A 43 -4.26 -11.57 -14.60
C GLY A 43 -5.78 -11.67 -14.47
N LEU A 44 -6.36 -11.03 -13.44
CA LEU A 44 -7.81 -11.00 -13.25
C LEU A 44 -8.57 -10.30 -14.40
N LYS A 45 -7.95 -9.30 -15.04
CA LYS A 45 -8.56 -8.55 -16.15
C LYS A 45 -8.36 -9.24 -17.51
N GLY A 46 -7.23 -9.93 -17.69
CA GLY A 46 -6.94 -10.73 -18.89
C GLY A 46 -7.94 -11.87 -19.09
N ASP A 47 -8.39 -12.50 -18.00
CA ASP A 47 -9.47 -13.51 -18.06
C ASP A 47 -10.82 -12.88 -18.46
N ALA A 48 -11.12 -11.66 -18.01
CA ALA A 48 -12.36 -10.95 -18.35
C ALA A 48 -12.41 -10.43 -19.80
N GLU A 49 -11.27 -10.23 -20.45
CA GLU A 49 -11.19 -9.77 -21.85
C GLU A 49 -11.17 -10.94 -22.85
N SER A 50 -10.88 -12.17 -22.39
CA SER A 50 -10.85 -13.39 -23.23
C SER A 50 -12.20 -14.10 -23.37
N GLU A 51 -13.23 -13.71 -22.60
CA GLU A 51 -14.60 -14.27 -22.67
C GLU A 51 -15.55 -13.46 -23.59
N GLY A 52 -15.03 -12.43 -24.26
CA GLY A 52 -15.80 -11.48 -25.08
C GLY A 52 -15.57 -11.54 -26.60
N LYS A 53 -14.94 -12.59 -27.12
CA LYS A 53 -14.81 -12.85 -28.57
C LYS A 53 -15.26 -14.25 -28.93
#